data_AF-A0AA96XWL4-F1
#
_entry.id   AF-A0AA96XWL4-F1
#
_cell.length_a   1.000
_cell.length_b   1.000
_cell.length_c   1.000
_cell.angle_alpha   90.00
_cell.angle_beta   90.00
_cell.angle_gamma   90.00
#
_symmetry.space_group_name_H-M   'P 1'
#
loop_
_entity.id
_entity.type
_entity.pdbx_description
1 polymer ?
#
loop_
_entity_poly.entity_id
_entity_poly.type
_entity_poly.pdbx_seq_one_letter_code
_entity_poly.pdbx_strand_id
1 'polypeptide(L)'
;MQVESFFEWLGQALGSVIRFIVDLLSGLFNTLANAGGNFVDGLSRTLGMDTSIISIIALILGLMLLYSAIRAFMRASIILGIIWLVLGLWLLSWIIH
;
A
#
# COMPACT_ATOMS: atom_id res chain seq x y z
N MET A 1 23.15 -25.88 -40.07
CA MET A 1 22.47 -24.94 -40.97
C MET A 1 20.94 -24.93 -40.80
N GLN A 2 20.16 -25.95 -41.18
CA GLN A 2 18.68 -25.89 -41.04
C GLN A 2 18.17 -25.96 -39.58
N VAL A 3 18.89 -26.71 -38.73
CA VAL A 3 18.54 -26.85 -37.31
C VAL A 3 18.88 -25.57 -36.52
N GLU A 4 20.00 -24.90 -36.80
CA GLU A 4 20.34 -23.60 -36.16
C GLU A 4 19.25 -22.54 -36.39
N SER A 5 18.71 -22.46 -37.62
CA SER A 5 17.62 -21.53 -37.95
C SER A 5 16.31 -21.83 -37.20
N PHE A 6 16.02 -23.11 -36.91
CA PHE A 6 14.85 -23.51 -36.11
C PHE A 6 14.96 -23.04 -34.66
N PHE A 7 16.10 -23.32 -34.02
CA PHE A 7 16.32 -22.94 -32.62
C PHE A 7 16.44 -21.42 -32.45
N GLU A 8 16.98 -20.71 -33.44
CA GLU A 8 17.07 -19.25 -33.46
C GLU A 8 15.68 -18.58 -33.47
N TRP A 9 14.79 -18.99 -34.39
CA TRP A 9 13.43 -18.45 -34.44
C TRP A 9 12.64 -18.81 -33.17
N LEU A 10 12.78 -20.03 -32.65
CA LEU A 10 12.10 -20.45 -31.43
C LEU A 10 12.54 -19.61 -30.22
N GLY A 11 13.84 -19.36 -30.09
CA GLY A 11 14.39 -18.49 -29.05
C GLY A 11 13.88 -17.05 -29.16
N GLN A 12 13.81 -16.51 -30.38
CA GLN A 12 13.26 -15.16 -30.64
C GLN A 12 11.77 -15.09 -30.31
N ALA A 13 10.98 -16.08 -30.73
CA ALA A 13 9.55 -16.13 -30.46
C ALA A 13 9.26 -16.22 -28.95
N LEU A 14 9.95 -17.12 -28.24
CA LEU A 14 9.82 -17.24 -26.78
C LEU A 14 10.31 -15.97 -26.06
N GLY A 15 11.44 -15.40 -26.48
CA GLY A 15 11.96 -14.15 -25.93
C GLY A 15 11.00 -12.98 -26.12
N SER A 16 10.32 -12.90 -27.27
CA SER A 16 9.29 -11.89 -27.53
C SER A 16 8.09 -12.04 -26.61
N VAL A 17 7.64 -13.27 -26.35
CA VAL A 17 6.52 -13.52 -25.44
C VAL A 17 6.89 -13.14 -24.01
N ILE A 18 8.08 -13.51 -23.54
CA ILE A 18 8.56 -13.12 -22.20
C ILE A 18 8.65 -11.60 -22.08
N ARG A 19 9.22 -10.92 -23.09
CA ARG A 19 9.34 -9.47 -23.10
C ARG A 19 7.97 -8.79 -23.06
N PHE A 20 7.00 -9.28 -23.83
CA PHE A 20 5.64 -8.78 -23.78
C PHE A 20 5.03 -8.90 -22.38
N ILE A 21 5.21 -10.04 -21.69
CA ILE A 21 4.73 -10.22 -20.31
C ILE A 21 5.43 -9.24 -19.36
N VAL A 22 6.74 -9.08 -19.47
CA VAL A 22 7.52 -8.15 -18.64
C VAL A 22 7.04 -6.72 -18.87
N ASP A 23 6.90 -6.28 -20.12
CA ASP A 23 6.47 -4.92 -20.46
C ASP A 23 5.05 -4.64 -19.93
N LEU A 24 4.14 -5.61 -20.06
CA LEU A 24 2.79 -5.51 -19.48
C LEU A 24 2.82 -5.40 -17.95
N LEU A 25 3.56 -6.28 -17.28
CA LEU A 25 3.67 -6.29 -15.82
C LEU A 25 4.34 -5.01 -15.32
N SER A 26 5.42 -4.57 -15.97
CA SER A 26 6.10 -3.32 -15.64
C SER A 26 5.18 -2.11 -15.83
N GLY A 27 4.39 -2.07 -16.90
CA GLY A 27 3.37 -1.04 -17.09
C GLY A 27 2.34 -1.04 -15.97
N LEU A 28 1.77 -2.21 -15.65
CA LEU A 28 0.80 -2.37 -14.56
C LEU A 28 1.38 -1.93 -13.22
N PHE A 29 2.55 -2.43 -12.83
CA PHE A 29 3.20 -2.07 -11.58
C PHE A 29 3.53 -0.58 -11.51
N ASN A 30 3.98 0.04 -12.60
CA ASN A 30 4.22 1.47 -12.64
C ASN A 30 2.92 2.26 -12.40
N THR A 31 1.81 1.87 -13.04
CA THR A 31 0.52 2.53 -12.80
C THR A 31 0.02 2.37 -11.37
N LEU A 32 0.14 1.18 -10.78
CA LEU A 32 -0.23 0.90 -9.40
C LEU A 32 0.67 1.64 -8.40
N ALA A 33 1.98 1.68 -8.65
CA ALA A 33 2.93 2.38 -7.80
C ALA A 33 2.67 3.90 -7.81
N ASN A 34 2.43 4.48 -8.98
CA ASN A 34 2.09 5.90 -9.11
C ASN A 34 0.74 6.21 -8.46
N ALA A 35 -0.28 5.36 -8.66
CA ALA A 35 -1.59 5.54 -8.02
C ALA A 35 -1.49 5.43 -6.49
N GLY A 36 -0.74 4.45 -5.98
CA GLY A 36 -0.49 4.26 -4.56
C GLY A 36 0.28 5.44 -3.94
N GLY A 37 1.33 5.91 -4.62
CA GLY A 37 2.09 7.10 -4.21
C GLY A 37 1.19 8.35 -4.15
N ASN A 38 0.43 8.62 -5.21
CA ASN A 38 -0.51 9.74 -5.24
C ASN A 38 -1.59 9.67 -4.17
N PHE A 39 -2.09 8.46 -3.86
CA PHE A 39 -3.06 8.24 -2.79
C PHE A 39 -2.45 8.59 -1.43
N VAL A 40 -1.26 8.07 -1.14
CA VAL A 40 -0.52 8.36 0.09
C VAL A 40 -0.23 9.86 0.21
N ASP A 41 0.24 10.50 -0.85
CA ASP A 41 0.52 11.94 -0.87
C ASP A 41 -0.75 12.77 -0.63
N GLY A 42 -1.87 12.38 -1.24
CA GLY A 42 -3.17 13.00 -1.03
C GLY A 42 -3.66 12.86 0.42
N LEU A 43 -3.52 11.67 1.01
CA LEU A 43 -3.81 11.43 2.43
C LEU A 43 -2.92 12.30 3.33
N SER A 44 -1.61 12.25 3.13
CA SER A 44 -0.64 13.02 3.89
C SER A 44 -0.94 14.52 3.83
N ARG A 45 -1.21 15.06 2.64
CA ARG A 45 -1.59 16.48 2.49
C ARG A 45 -2.89 16.82 3.21
N THR A 46 -3.91 15.98 3.10
CA THR A 46 -5.22 16.23 3.71
C THR A 46 -5.15 16.18 5.24
N LEU A 47 -4.29 15.31 5.76
CA LEU A 47 -4.09 15.10 7.19
C LEU A 47 -2.99 16.00 7.78
N GLY A 48 -2.31 16.84 7.00
CA GLY A 48 -1.18 17.62 7.50
C GLY A 48 -0.03 16.74 8.00
N MET A 49 0.26 15.64 7.31
CA MET A 49 1.25 14.65 7.72
C MET A 49 2.40 14.61 6.72
N ASP A 50 3.59 14.27 7.20
CA ASP A 50 4.74 14.01 6.34
C ASP A 50 4.53 12.76 5.47
N THR A 51 4.93 12.80 4.20
CA THR A 51 5.00 11.61 3.35
C THR A 51 6.22 10.76 3.74
N SER A 52 6.10 10.02 4.86
CA SER A 52 7.11 9.06 5.30
C SER A 52 6.49 7.68 5.56
N ILE A 53 7.25 6.61 5.31
CA ILE A 53 6.81 5.23 5.59
C ILE A 53 6.45 5.06 7.08
N ILE A 54 7.20 5.72 7.97
CA ILE A 54 6.95 5.68 9.41
C ILE A 54 5.58 6.31 9.72
N SER A 55 5.28 7.47 9.13
CA SER A 55 4.00 8.16 9.32
C SER A 55 2.83 7.33 8.78
N ILE A 56 2.99 6.66 7.64
CA ILE A 56 1.96 5.76 7.08
C ILE A 56 1.72 4.55 7.99
N ILE A 57 2.78 3.92 8.51
CA ILE A 57 2.65 2.80 9.45
C ILE A 57 1.93 3.28 10.72
N ALA A 58 2.34 4.43 11.27
CA ALA A 58 1.69 5.03 12.42
C ALA A 58 0.21 5.36 12.17
N LEU A 59 -0.13 5.86 10.98
CA LEU A 59 -1.52 6.09 10.55
C LEU A 59 -2.32 4.78 10.56
N ILE A 60 -1.81 3.72 9.92
CA ILE A 60 -2.49 2.40 9.89
C ILE A 60 -2.71 1.90 11.31
N LEU A 61 -1.69 1.96 12.17
CA LEU A 61 -1.81 1.56 13.57
C LEU A 61 -2.83 2.42 14.33
N GLY A 62 -2.79 3.74 14.15
CA GLY A 62 -3.77 4.66 14.75
C GLY A 62 -5.20 4.32 14.35
N LEU A 63 -5.45 4.05 13.06
CA LEU A 63 -6.76 3.62 12.57
C LEU A 63 -7.18 2.24 13.12
N MET A 64 -6.26 1.30 13.26
CA MET A 64 -6.53 0.00 13.90
C MET A 64 -6.93 0.14 15.38
N LEU A 65 -6.32 1.09 16.11
CA LEU A 65 -6.68 1.42 17.49
C LEU A 65 -8.09 2.04 17.56
N LEU A 66 -8.39 2.98 16.67
CA LEU A 66 -9.73 3.57 16.58
C LEU A 66 -10.80 2.52 16.23
N TYR A 67 -10.52 1.62 15.28
CA TYR A 67 -11.41 0.50 14.98
C TYR A 67 -11.63 -0.40 16.20
N SER A 68 -10.57 -0.67 16.96
CA SER A 68 -10.65 -1.46 18.20
C SER A 68 -11.49 -0.77 19.28
N ALA A 69 -11.43 0.56 19.38
CA ALA A 69 -12.27 1.34 20.28
C ALA A 69 -13.75 1.22 19.91
N ILE A 70 -14.09 1.43 18.64
CA ILE A 70 -15.46 1.27 18.13
C ILE A 70 -15.97 -0.15 18.42
N ARG A 71 -15.14 -1.16 18.11
CA ARG A 71 -15.46 -2.57 18.37
C ARG A 71 -15.68 -2.86 19.85
N ALA A 72 -14.94 -2.22 20.76
CA ALA A 72 -15.10 -2.39 22.20
C ALA A 72 -16.42 -1.77 22.69
N PHE A 73 -16.79 -0.58 22.19
CA PHE A 73 -18.08 0.03 22.50
C PHE A 73 -19.26 -0.83 22.02
N MET A 74 -19.18 -1.42 20.83
CA MET A 74 -20.20 -2.35 20.32
C MET A 74 -20.36 -3.61 21.19
N ARG A 75 -19.30 -3.99 21.93
CA ARG A 75 -19.31 -5.13 22.86
C ARG A 75 -19.70 -4.74 24.29
N ALA A 76 -20.28 -3.56 24.48
CA ALA A 76 -20.61 -2.97 25.78
C ALA A 76 -19.42 -2.83 26.75
N SER A 77 -18.18 -2.79 26.22
CA SER A 77 -16.97 -2.59 27.02
C SER A 77 -16.50 -1.14 26.94
N ILE A 78 -17.13 -0.29 27.76
CA ILE A 78 -16.90 1.16 27.72
C ILE A 78 -15.45 1.51 28.10
N ILE A 79 -14.92 0.92 29.17
CA ILE A 79 -13.58 1.24 29.67
C ILE A 79 -12.51 0.90 28.63
N LEU A 80 -12.55 -0.31 28.05
CA LEU A 80 -11.61 -0.69 26.98
C LEU A 80 -11.79 0.21 25.75
N GLY A 81 -13.02 0.56 25.39
CA GLY A 81 -13.29 1.48 24.29
C GLY A 81 -12.58 2.83 24.48
N ILE A 82 -12.68 3.41 25.68
CA ILE A 82 -11.99 4.66 26.02
C ILE A 82 -10.48 4.51 25.94
N ILE A 83 -9.91 3.43 26.50
CA ILE A 83 -8.46 3.18 26.46
C ILE A 83 -7.97 3.14 25.00
N TRP A 84 -8.60 2.35 24.15
CA TRP A 84 -8.23 2.24 22.73
C TRP A 84 -8.42 3.56 21.98
N LEU A 85 -9.48 4.30 22.29
CA LEU A 85 -9.77 5.60 21.67
C LEU A 85 -8.67 6.62 22.01
N VAL A 86 -8.32 6.74 23.28
CA VAL A 86 -7.28 7.67 23.74
C VAL A 86 -5.94 7.31 23.13
N LEU A 87 -5.55 6.02 23.14
CA LEU A 87 -4.30 5.57 22.52
C LEU A 87 -4.27 5.84 21.01
N GLY A 88 -5.37 5.58 20.31
CA GLY A 88 -5.47 5.83 18.87
C GLY A 88 -5.36 7.31 18.53
N LEU A 89 -6.12 8.16 19.23
CA LEU A 89 -6.07 9.62 19.02
C LEU A 89 -4.71 10.20 19.42
N TRP A 90 -4.10 9.72 20.50
CA TRP A 90 -2.78 10.16 20.93
C TRP A 90 -1.71 9.85 19.87
N LEU A 91 -1.72 8.63 19.30
CA LEU A 91 -0.79 8.26 18.23
C LEU A 91 -1.01 9.11 16.96
N LEU A 92 -2.28 9.31 16.57
CA LEU A 92 -2.61 10.14 15.39
C LEU A 92 -2.25 11.61 15.59
N SER A 93 -2.34 12.13 16.81
CA SER A 93 -1.94 13.50 17.14
C SER A 93 -0.45 13.77 16.96
N TRP A 94 0.40 12.73 16.93
CA TRP A 94 1.84 12.90 16.71
C TRP A 94 2.20 13.03 15.24
N ILE A 95 1.36 12.51 14.34
CA ILE A 95 1.65 12.48 12.90
C ILE A 95 0.93 13.59 12.13
N ILE A 96 -0.17 14.12 12.67
CA ILE A 96 -0.95 15.23 12.11
C ILE A 96 -0.43 16.56 12.66
N HIS A 97 0.02 17.48 11.79
CA HIS A 97 0.54 18.80 12.13
C HIS A 97 0.01 19.93 11.24
#